data_AF-A0AAW3D536-F1
#
_entry.id   AF-A0AAW3D536-F1
#
_cell.length_a   1.000
_cell.length_b   1.000
_cell.length_c   1.000
_cell.angle_alpha   90.00
_cell.angle_beta   90.00
_cell.angle_gamma   90.00
#
_symmetry.space_group_name_H-M   'P 1'
#
loop_
_entity.id
_entity.type
_entity.pdbx_description
1 polymer ?
#
loop_
_entity_poly.entity_id
_entity_poly.type
_entity_poly.pdbx_seq_one_letter_code
_entity_poly.pdbx_strand_id
1 'polypeptide(L)' 'MPNQIEKLEANIATIQQQMSQLDFYQKSQQEIAKVQKQLEDLNHDLEQKYLLWEELLELE' A
#
# COMPACT_ATOMS: atom_id res chain seq x y z
N MET A 1 5.21 -15.21 4.14
CA MET A 1 4.60 -14.07 4.85
C MET A 1 5.48 -12.83 4.75
N PRO A 2 6.78 -12.86 5.10
CA PRO A 2 7.67 -11.69 4.97
C PRO A 2 7.79 -11.16 3.53
N ASN A 3 8.06 -12.03 2.54
CA ASN A 3 8.18 -11.60 1.13
C ASN A 3 6.89 -10.98 0.56
N GLN A 4 5.71 -11.27 1.13
CA GLN A 4 4.45 -10.65 0.70
C GLN A 4 4.30 -9.25 1.28
N ILE A 5 4.68 -9.09 2.55
CA ILE A 5 4.74 -7.81 3.26
C ILE A 5 5.73 -6.87 2.54
N GLU A 6 6.96 -7.32 2.28
CA GLU A 6 7.97 -6.52 1.57
C GLU A 6 7.48 -6.05 0.19
N LYS A 7 6.74 -6.91 -0.53
CA LYS A 7 6.15 -6.56 -1.82
C LYS A 7 5.07 -5.50 -1.70
N LEU A 8 4.23 -5.58 -0.67
CA LEU A 8 3.19 -4.57 -0.40
C LEU A 8 3.83 -3.23 -0.01
N GLU A 9 4.84 -3.24 0.86
CA GLU A 9 5.60 -2.05 1.24
C GLU A 9 6.26 -1.38 0.01
N ALA A 10 6.89 -2.17 -0.87
CA ALA A 10 7.49 -1.65 -2.10
C ALA A 10 6.46 -1.02 -3.05
N ASN A 11 5.27 -1.63 -3.16
CA ASN A 11 4.17 -1.08 -3.97
C ASN A 11 3.63 0.22 -3.36
N ILE A 12 3.45 0.27 -2.03
CA ILE A 12 3.03 1.47 -1.30
C ILE A 12 4.03 2.60 -1.52
N ALA A 13 5.33 2.33 -1.34
CA ALA A 13 6.39 3.31 -1.57
C ALA A 13 6.38 3.85 -3.01
N THR A 14 6.14 2.98 -3.99
CA THR A 14 6.03 3.36 -5.41
C THR A 14 4.85 4.31 -5.64
N ILE A 15 3.67 4.01 -5.07
CA ILE A 15 2.49 4.88 -5.20
C ILE A 15 2.70 6.21 -4.47
N GLN A 16 3.28 6.19 -3.27
CA GLN A 16 3.58 7.40 -2.53
C GLN A 16 4.60 8.29 -3.27
N GLN A 17 5.60 7.69 -3.91
CA GLN A 17 6.54 8.40 -4.79
C GLN A 17 5.84 8.99 -6.02
N GLN A 18 4.87 8.30 -6.61
CA GLN A 18 4.05 8.85 -7.68
C GLN A 18 3.24 10.05 -7.18
N MET A 19 2.64 9.95 -5.99
CA MET A 19 1.85 11.03 -5.38
C MET A 19 2.70 12.24 -4.98
N SER A 20 3.99 12.05 -4.72
CA SER A 20 4.91 13.13 -4.40
C SER A 20 5.37 13.92 -5.62
N GLN A 21 5.06 13.46 -6.85
CA GLN A 21 5.39 14.20 -8.06
C GLN A 21 4.45 15.40 -8.23
N LEU A 22 5.00 16.54 -8.65
CA LEU A 22 4.26 17.80 -8.81
C LEU A 22 3.12 17.72 -9.83
N ASP A 23 3.26 16.87 -10.84
CA ASP A 23 2.27 16.64 -11.90
C ASP A 23 1.12 15.73 -11.45
N PHE A 24 1.27 14.99 -10.33
CA PHE A 24 0.25 14.07 -9.85
C PHE A 24 -1.07 14.79 -9.53
N TYR A 25 -1.01 15.89 -8.79
CA TYR A 25 -2.20 16.67 -8.42
C TYR A 25 -2.73 17.55 -9.57
N GLN A 26 -2.07 17.55 -10.72
CA GLN A 26 -2.57 18.18 -11.95
C GLN A 26 -3.44 17.21 -12.79
N LYS A 27 -3.46 15.92 -12.43
CA LYS A 27 -4.31 14.91 -13.07
C LYS A 27 -5.79 15.16 -12.79
N SER A 28 -6.66 14.47 -13.53
CA SER A 28 -8.09 14.54 -13.27
C SER A 28 -8.44 14.01 -11.86
N GLN A 29 -9.54 14.51 -11.29
CA GLN A 29 -10.03 14.04 -9.99
C GLN A 29 -10.26 12.52 -9.99
N GLN A 30 -10.70 11.94 -11.10
CA GLN A 30 -10.90 10.50 -11.25
C GLN A 30 -9.57 9.73 -11.16
N GLU A 31 -8.51 10.22 -11.81
CA GLU A 31 -7.18 9.60 -11.75
C GLU A 31 -6.57 9.71 -10.35
N ILE A 32 -6.69 10.87 -9.71
CA ILE A 32 -6.21 11.08 -8.33
C ILE A 32 -6.94 10.13 -7.38
N ALA A 33 -8.28 10.09 -7.45
CA ALA A 33 -9.10 9.22 -6.60
C ALA A 33 -8.77 7.74 -6.81
N LYS A 34 -8.51 7.31 -8.05
CA LYS A 34 -8.09 5.93 -8.35
C LYS A 34 -6.78 5.57 -7.66
N VAL A 35 -5.77 6.45 -7.72
CA VAL A 35 -4.46 6.18 -7.11
C VAL A 35 -4.55 6.24 -5.59
N GLN A 36 -5.33 7.17 -5.03
CA GLN A 36 -5.61 7.21 -3.59
C GLN A 36 -6.32 5.94 -3.11
N LYS A 37 -7.29 5.44 -3.88
CA LYS A 37 -7.97 4.19 -3.56
C LYS A 37 -7.03 2.99 -3.60
N GLN A 38 -6.16 2.93 -4.60
CA GLN A 38 -5.12 1.90 -4.67
C GLN A 38 -4.16 1.94 -3.47
N LEU A 39 -3.78 3.14 -3.03
CA LEU A 39 -2.95 3.29 -1.83
C LEU A 39 -3.68 2.82 -0.58
N GLU A 40 -4.96 3.18 -0.40
CA GLU A 40 -5.78 2.74 0.72
C GLU A 40 -5.89 1.21 0.76
N ASP A 41 -6.22 0.58 -0.37
CA ASP A 41 -6.38 -0.87 -0.47
C ASP A 41 -5.06 -1.61 -0.15
N LEU A 42 -3.92 -1.11 -0.65
CA LEU A 42 -2.61 -1.71 -0.33
C LEU A 42 -2.22 -1.57 1.14
N ASN A 43 -2.52 -0.43 1.77
CA ASN A 43 -2.25 -0.25 3.21
C ASN A 43 -3.13 -1.18 4.05
N HIS A 44 -4.39 -1.35 3.68
CA HIS A 44 -5.28 -2.30 4.35
C HIS A 44 -4.75 -3.73 4.22
N ASP A 45 -4.38 -4.14 3.00
CA ASP A 45 -3.79 -5.47 2.77
C ASP A 45 -2.50 -5.67 3.58
N LEU A 46 -1.63 -4.66 3.65
CA LEU A 46 -0.40 -4.71 4.45
C LEU A 46 -0.69 -4.91 5.93
N GLU A 47 -1.64 -4.15 6.50
CA GLU A 47 -2.07 -4.29 7.88
C GLU A 47 -2.60 -5.70 8.17
N GLN A 48 -3.47 -6.24 7.30
CA GLN A 48 -3.98 -7.61 7.46
C GLN A 48 -2.88 -8.66 7.39
N LYS A 49 -1.84 -8.45 6.57
CA LYS A 49 -0.69 -9.36 6.50
C LYS A 49 0.18 -9.33 7.74
N TYR A 50 0.36 -8.16 8.36
CA TYR A 50 1.06 -8.05 9.63
C TYR A 50 0.27 -8.74 10.75
N LEU A 51 -1.03 -8.48 10.87
CA LEU A 51 -1.89 -9.13 11.86
C LEU A 51 -1.82 -10.66 11.75
N LEU A 52 -1.97 -11.19 10.54
CA LEU A 52 -1.85 -12.63 10.31
C LEU A 52 -0.45 -13.17 10.64
N TRP A 53 0.61 -12.39 10.34
CA TRP A 53 1.97 -12.83 10.67
C TRP A 53 2.20 -12.88 12.18
N GLU A 54 1.71 -11.88 12.92
CA GLU A 54 1.75 -11.84 14.39
C GLU A 54 0.97 -13.02 14.98
N GLU A 55 -0.26 -13.28 14.52
CA GLU A 55 -1.06 -14.43 14.96
C GLU A 55 -0.33 -15.77 14.73
N LEU A 56 0.35 -15.93 13.60
CA LEU A 56 1.11 -17.14 13.31
C LEU A 56 2.33 -17.31 14.21
N LEU A 57 2.98 -16.22 14.60
CA LEU A 57 4.11 -16.24 15.54
C LEU A 57 3.66 -16.54 16.97
N GLU A 58 2.47 -16.11 17.38
CA GLU A 58 1.91 -16.42 18.71
C GLU A 58 1.53 -17.91 18.87
N LEU A 59 1.32 -18.62 17.77
CA LEU A 59 0.96 -20.04 17.74
C LEU A 59 2.19 -20.99 17.70
N GLU A 60 3.40 -20.43 17.60
CA GLU A 60 4.68 -21.15 17.52
C GLU A 60 5.39 -21.28 18.88
#